data_AF-A0A2T0LXP6-F1
#
_entry.id   AF-A0A2T0LXP6-F1
#
_cell.length_a   1.000
_cell.length_b   1.000
_cell.length_c   1.000
_cell.angle_alpha   90.00
_cell.angle_beta   90.00
_cell.angle_gamma   90.00
#
_symmetry.space_group_name_H-M   'P 1'
#
loop_
_entity.id
_entity.type
_entity.pdbx_description
1 polymer ?
#
loop_
_entity_poly.entity_id
_entity_poly.type
_entity_poly.pdbx_seq_one_letter_code
_entity_poly.pdbx_strand_id
1 'polypeptide(L)'
;MEESLQTGQDLSGLEESQVRLHEALLQHLVLVMAALAVCVVTTATTRHRTDTQATPPTRPDQAPPTDPGPIPLTVVEIKRLFNAVTSHTPTLEQAAHGSAWRRRHQARTRWFHHRTHLSTTNIQLN
;
A
#
# COMPACT_ATOMS: atom_id res chain seq x y z
N MET A 1 34.91 -28.21 14.14
CA MET A 1 35.35 -27.33 13.03
C MET A 1 34.37 -27.50 11.85
N GLU A 2 33.08 -27.60 12.15
CA GLU A 2 31.98 -27.71 11.17
C GLU A 2 30.91 -26.62 11.43
N GLU A 3 30.87 -26.05 12.63
CA GLU A 3 29.95 -24.98 13.02
C GLU A 3 30.19 -23.64 12.31
N SER A 4 31.44 -23.32 11.95
CA SER A 4 31.77 -22.09 11.22
C SER A 4 31.31 -22.09 9.77
N LEU A 5 31.22 -23.27 9.15
CA LEU A 5 30.70 -23.44 7.78
C LEU A 5 29.18 -23.29 7.73
N GLN A 6 28.47 -23.86 8.71
CA GLN A 6 27.03 -23.67 8.87
C GLN A 6 26.68 -22.17 9.07
N THR A 7 27.48 -21.48 9.88
CA THR A 7 27.30 -20.05 10.16
C THR A 7 27.50 -19.19 8.90
N GLY A 8 28.46 -19.57 8.02
CA GLY A 8 28.69 -18.90 6.74
C GLY A 8 27.55 -19.10 5.74
N GLN A 9 26.88 -20.26 5.74
CA GLN A 9 25.74 -20.54 4.87
C GLN A 9 24.48 -19.76 5.28
N ASP A 10 24.22 -19.63 6.58
CA ASP A 10 23.11 -18.83 7.10
C ASP A 10 23.30 -17.33 6.83
N LEU A 11 24.54 -16.84 6.93
CA LEU A 11 24.88 -15.44 6.58
C LEU A 11 24.74 -15.17 5.08
N SER A 12 25.20 -16.09 4.23
CA SER A 12 25.12 -15.94 2.77
C SER A 12 23.67 -15.90 2.28
N GLY A 13 22.79 -16.74 2.84
CA GLY A 13 21.36 -16.73 2.52
C GLY A 13 20.64 -15.48 3.03
N LEU A 14 21.06 -14.95 4.19
CA LEU A 14 20.56 -13.68 4.71
C LEU A 14 20.96 -12.54 3.76
N GLU A 15 22.23 -12.42 3.39
CA GLU A 15 22.71 -11.37 2.48
C GLU A 15 22.02 -11.41 1.12
N GLU A 16 21.83 -12.60 0.52
CA GLU A 16 21.10 -12.75 -0.74
C GLU A 16 19.61 -12.36 -0.60
N SER A 17 18.99 -12.66 0.54
CA SER A 17 17.61 -12.21 0.84
C SER A 17 17.53 -10.69 1.05
N GLN A 18 18.53 -10.08 1.69
CA GLN A 18 18.60 -8.64 1.91
C GLN A 18 18.78 -7.90 0.58
N VAL A 19 19.63 -8.40 -0.32
CA VAL A 19 19.84 -7.81 -1.66
C VAL A 19 18.54 -7.84 -2.48
N ARG A 20 17.85 -8.99 -2.52
CA ARG A 20 16.57 -9.11 -3.24
C ARG A 20 15.48 -8.22 -2.66
N LEU A 21 15.38 -8.15 -1.33
CA LEU A 21 14.41 -7.29 -0.66
C LEU A 21 14.73 -5.80 -0.90
N HIS A 22 16.00 -5.42 -0.83
CA HIS A 22 16.46 -4.07 -1.07
C HIS A 22 16.19 -3.63 -2.52
N GLU A 23 16.49 -4.48 -3.50
CA GLU A 23 16.20 -4.20 -4.91
C GLU A 23 14.70 -4.08 -5.17
N ALA A 24 13.88 -4.99 -4.61
CA ALA A 24 12.43 -4.90 -4.71
C ALA A 24 11.88 -3.63 -4.06
N LEU A 25 12.45 -3.20 -2.92
CA LEU A 25 12.05 -2.00 -2.22
C LEU A 25 12.43 -0.74 -3.01
N LEU A 26 13.63 -0.69 -3.60
CA LEU A 26 14.05 0.40 -4.48
C LEU A 26 13.17 0.50 -5.73
N GLN A 27 12.87 -0.61 -6.39
CA GLN A 27 11.96 -0.63 -7.55
C GLN A 27 10.58 -0.10 -7.16
N HIS A 28 10.06 -0.52 -6.01
CA HIS A 28 8.76 -0.05 -5.52
C HIS A 28 8.78 1.46 -5.22
N LEU A 29 9.83 1.97 -4.57
CA LEU A 29 9.98 3.41 -4.31
C LEU A 29 10.08 4.21 -5.60
N VAL A 30 10.81 3.73 -6.61
CA VAL A 30 10.90 4.37 -7.92
C VAL A 30 9.54 4.40 -8.61
N LEU A 31 8.78 3.31 -8.57
CA LEU A 31 7.43 3.26 -9.12
C LEU A 31 6.49 4.24 -8.41
N VAL A 32 6.56 4.35 -7.09
CA VAL A 32 5.77 5.30 -6.30
C VAL A 32 6.15 6.74 -6.65
N MET A 33 7.44 7.04 -6.74
CA MET A 33 7.95 8.36 -7.13
C MET A 33 7.49 8.74 -8.55
N ALA A 34 7.57 7.80 -9.50
CA ALA A 34 7.11 8.00 -10.87
C ALA A 34 5.59 8.22 -10.92
N ALA A 35 4.81 7.43 -10.17
CA ALA A 35 3.37 7.60 -10.06
C ALA A 35 3.01 8.98 -9.48
N LEU A 36 3.70 9.43 -8.42
CA LEU A 36 3.53 10.76 -7.84
C LEU A 36 3.91 11.87 -8.82
N ALA A 37 5.00 11.72 -9.57
CA ALA A 37 5.38 12.67 -10.60
C ALA A 37 4.30 12.80 -11.69
N VAL A 38 3.77 11.66 -12.18
CA VAL A 38 2.64 11.64 -13.11
C VAL A 38 1.40 12.30 -12.48
N CYS A 39 1.10 12.06 -11.20
CA CYS A 39 0.01 12.72 -10.49
C CYS A 39 0.18 14.24 -10.46
N VAL A 40 1.38 14.73 -10.14
CA VAL A 40 1.68 16.17 -10.07
C VAL A 40 1.62 16.81 -11.45
N VAL A 41 2.19 16.17 -12.47
CA VAL A 41 2.10 16.66 -13.86
C VAL A 41 0.65 16.68 -14.33
N THR A 42 -0.14 15.64 -14.01
CA THR A 42 -1.56 15.58 -14.38
C THR A 42 -2.38 16.65 -13.65
N THR A 43 -2.12 16.89 -12.36
CA THR A 43 -2.81 17.96 -11.61
C THR A 43 -2.41 19.36 -12.09
N ALA A 44 -1.14 19.60 -12.44
CA ALA A 44 -0.66 20.87 -12.98
C ALA A 44 -1.22 21.15 -14.39
N THR A 45 -1.19 20.16 -15.28
CA THR A 45 -1.76 20.27 -16.64
C THR A 45 -3.29 20.40 -16.59
N THR A 46 -3.94 19.67 -15.69
CA THR A 46 -5.38 19.82 -15.50
C THR A 46 -5.72 21.20 -14.94
N ARG A 47 -4.95 21.73 -13.99
CA ARG A 47 -5.13 23.11 -13.48
C ARG A 47 -4.99 24.16 -14.57
N HIS A 48 -4.02 24.02 -15.46
CA HIS A 48 -3.90 24.87 -16.65
C HIS A 48 -5.10 24.71 -17.60
N ARG A 49 -5.72 23.52 -17.66
CA ARG A 49 -6.92 23.27 -18.48
C ARG A 49 -8.20 23.78 -17.81
N THR A 50 -8.28 23.80 -16.48
CA THR A 50 -9.44 24.33 -15.72
C THR A 50 -9.52 25.85 -15.63
N ASP A 51 -8.62 26.59 -16.27
CA ASP A 51 -8.95 27.95 -16.72
C ASP A 51 -10.14 27.96 -17.72
N THR A 52 -10.59 26.79 -18.18
CA THR A 52 -11.81 26.59 -18.98
C THR A 52 -13.03 26.15 -18.15
N GLN A 53 -12.91 25.98 -16.82
CA GLN A 53 -14.06 25.60 -15.99
C GLN A 53 -15.05 26.76 -15.97
N ALA A 54 -16.35 26.47 -16.08
CA ALA A 54 -17.36 27.50 -16.02
C ALA A 54 -17.28 28.27 -14.69
N THR A 55 -17.39 29.60 -14.78
CA THR A 55 -17.31 30.51 -13.64
C THR A 55 -18.31 30.09 -12.55
N PRO A 56 -17.93 30.11 -11.26
CA PRO A 56 -18.84 29.78 -10.18
C PRO A 56 -20.13 30.63 -10.22
N PRO A 57 -21.29 30.06 -9.84
CA PRO A 57 -22.53 30.81 -9.83
C PRO A 57 -22.42 32.00 -8.88
N THR A 58 -22.82 33.17 -9.35
CA THR A 58 -22.79 34.42 -8.59
C THR A 58 -24.13 34.69 -7.89
N ARG A 59 -25.20 33.98 -8.29
CA ARG A 59 -26.55 34.11 -7.73
C ARG A 59 -27.24 32.74 -7.59
N PRO A 60 -28.13 32.56 -6.59
CA PRO A 60 -28.78 31.27 -6.32
C PRO A 60 -29.80 30.84 -7.39
N ASP A 61 -30.32 31.77 -8.19
CA ASP A 61 -31.27 31.55 -9.28
C ASP A 61 -30.59 31.32 -10.65
N GLN A 62 -29.26 31.29 -10.68
CA GLN A 62 -28.49 31.19 -11.92
C GLN A 62 -28.54 29.76 -12.49
N ALA A 63 -29.03 29.64 -13.73
CA ALA A 63 -29.09 28.35 -14.41
C ALA A 63 -27.67 27.80 -14.68
N PRO A 64 -27.46 26.47 -14.54
CA PRO A 64 -26.16 25.87 -14.80
C PRO A 64 -25.75 26.04 -16.28
N PRO A 65 -24.45 26.17 -16.58
CA PRO A 65 -23.96 26.20 -17.95
C PRO A 65 -24.31 24.92 -18.69
N THR A 66 -24.49 25.01 -20.01
CA THR A 66 -24.80 23.85 -20.88
C THR A 66 -23.74 22.75 -20.79
N ASP A 67 -22.47 23.12 -20.59
CA ASP A 67 -21.39 22.22 -20.21
C ASP A 67 -20.50 22.90 -19.16
N PRO A 68 -20.54 22.46 -17.89
CA PRO A 68 -19.70 23.01 -16.83
C PRO A 68 -18.22 22.59 -16.94
N GLY A 69 -17.90 21.63 -17.80
CA GLY A 69 -16.58 21.04 -17.95
C GLY A 69 -16.27 19.99 -16.86
N PRO A 70 -15.32 19.08 -17.12
CA PRO A 70 -14.95 18.04 -16.17
C PRO A 70 -14.20 18.62 -14.96
N ILE A 71 -14.48 18.06 -13.77
CA ILE A 71 -13.76 18.36 -12.54
C ILE A 71 -12.27 18.01 -12.74
N PRO A 72 -11.33 18.80 -12.20
CA PRO A 72 -9.92 18.45 -12.22
C PRO A 72 -9.65 17.04 -11.71
N LEU A 73 -8.70 16.33 -12.33
CA LEU A 73 -8.24 15.05 -11.85
C LEU A 73 -7.68 15.22 -10.43
N THR A 74 -8.45 14.78 -9.44
CA THR A 74 -8.06 14.86 -8.04
C THR A 74 -7.16 13.68 -7.66
N VAL A 75 -6.46 13.78 -6.53
CA VAL A 75 -5.68 12.66 -5.98
C VAL A 75 -6.56 11.42 -5.76
N VAL A 76 -7.83 11.60 -5.40
CA VAL A 76 -8.79 10.50 -5.23
C VAL A 76 -9.10 9.84 -6.58
N GLU A 77 -9.29 10.62 -7.63
CA GLU A 77 -9.52 10.14 -9.00
C GLU A 77 -8.32 9.31 -9.49
N ILE A 78 -7.10 9.83 -9.30
CA ILE A 78 -5.88 9.15 -9.71
C ILE A 78 -5.67 7.86 -8.91
N LYS A 79 -5.93 7.88 -7.60
CA LYS A 79 -5.89 6.68 -6.76
C LYS A 79 -6.90 5.63 -7.22
N ARG A 80 -8.11 6.05 -7.62
CA ARG A 80 -9.12 5.13 -8.16
C ARG A 80 -8.69 4.52 -9.48
N LEU A 81 -8.13 5.32 -10.39
CA LEU A 81 -7.60 4.83 -11.67
C LEU A 81 -6.43 3.88 -11.47
N PHE A 82 -5.46 4.25 -10.62
CA PHE A 82 -4.35 3.39 -10.27
C PHE A 82 -4.83 2.07 -9.69
N ASN A 83 -5.75 2.12 -8.70
CA ASN A 83 -6.35 0.93 -8.14
C ASN A 83 -7.07 0.13 -9.22
N ALA A 84 -7.85 0.73 -10.12
CA ALA A 84 -8.55 -0.01 -11.18
C ALA A 84 -7.58 -0.76 -12.11
N VAL A 85 -6.45 -0.14 -12.47
CA VAL A 85 -5.44 -0.74 -13.36
C VAL A 85 -4.59 -1.79 -12.64
N THR A 86 -4.34 -1.60 -11.34
CA THR A 86 -3.51 -2.50 -10.53
C THR A 86 -4.30 -3.53 -9.74
N SER A 87 -5.64 -3.44 -9.75
CA SER A 87 -6.52 -4.39 -9.09
C SER A 87 -6.43 -5.71 -9.82
N HIS A 88 -5.55 -6.58 -9.33
CA HIS A 88 -5.63 -7.98 -9.62
C HIS A 88 -6.69 -8.57 -8.67
N THR A 89 -7.80 -9.04 -9.22
CA THR A 89 -8.72 -9.88 -8.44
C THR A 89 -7.95 -11.15 -8.08
N PRO A 90 -7.66 -11.38 -6.78
CA PRO A 90 -6.91 -12.56 -6.40
C PRO A 90 -7.74 -13.79 -6.77
N THR A 91 -7.06 -14.82 -7.28
CA THR A 91 -7.73 -16.11 -7.50
C THR A 91 -8.28 -16.64 -6.18
N LEU A 92 -9.31 -17.48 -6.23
CA LEU A 92 -9.87 -18.10 -5.03
C LEU A 92 -8.78 -18.81 -4.19
N GLU A 93 -7.79 -19.40 -4.87
CA GLU A 93 -6.63 -20.03 -4.24
C GLU A 93 -5.74 -19.02 -3.50
N GLN A 94 -5.41 -17.88 -4.12
CA GLN A 94 -4.64 -16.80 -3.47
C GLN A 94 -5.39 -16.21 -2.28
N ALA A 95 -6.72 -16.03 -2.41
CA ALA A 95 -7.57 -15.58 -1.31
C ALA A 95 -7.61 -16.59 -0.16
N ALA A 96 -7.74 -17.89 -0.48
CA ALA A 96 -7.71 -18.98 0.50
C ALA A 96 -6.34 -19.08 1.19
N HIS A 97 -5.24 -18.96 0.44
CA HIS A 97 -3.88 -18.96 0.96
C HIS A 97 -3.66 -17.78 1.91
N GLY A 98 -4.04 -16.57 1.51
CA GLY A 98 -3.97 -15.37 2.34
C GLY A 98 -4.82 -15.50 3.62
N SER A 99 -6.01 -16.11 3.52
CA SER A 99 -6.84 -16.39 4.67
C SER A 99 -6.21 -17.42 5.61
N ALA A 100 -5.60 -18.48 5.08
CA ALA A 100 -4.92 -19.50 5.88
C ALA A 100 -3.70 -18.90 6.60
N TRP A 101 -2.91 -18.08 5.91
CA TRP A 101 -1.80 -17.35 6.52
C TRP A 101 -2.27 -16.43 7.65
N ARG A 102 -3.32 -15.62 7.45
CA ARG A 102 -3.85 -14.73 8.50
C ARG A 102 -4.32 -15.51 9.72
N ARG A 103 -5.04 -16.61 9.53
CA ARG A 103 -5.49 -17.47 10.64
C ARG A 103 -4.32 -18.06 11.42
N ARG A 104 -3.27 -18.54 10.74
CA ARG A 104 -2.04 -19.02 11.40
C ARG A 104 -1.36 -17.91 12.19
N HIS A 105 -1.24 -16.72 11.61
CA HIS A 105 -0.64 -15.58 12.28
C HIS A 105 -1.44 -15.18 13.53
N GLN A 106 -2.76 -15.03 13.43
CA GLN A 106 -3.64 -14.73 14.55
C GLN A 106 -3.54 -15.77 15.66
N ALA A 107 -3.49 -17.07 15.31
CA ALA A 107 -3.30 -18.14 16.29
C ALA A 107 -1.96 -18.01 17.04
N ARG A 108 -0.87 -17.68 16.33
CA ARG A 108 0.44 -17.41 16.94
C ARG A 108 0.38 -16.21 17.87
N THR A 109 -0.18 -15.10 17.43
CA THR A 109 -0.35 -13.89 18.25
C THR A 109 -1.14 -14.20 19.52
N ARG A 110 -2.26 -14.93 19.41
CA ARG A 110 -3.05 -15.38 20.56
C ARG A 110 -2.25 -16.26 21.51
N TRP A 111 -1.47 -17.20 20.99
CA TRP A 111 -0.64 -18.08 21.82
C TRP A 111 0.40 -17.29 22.62
N PHE A 112 1.10 -16.35 21.98
CA PHE A 112 2.09 -15.51 22.68
C PHE A 112 1.42 -14.61 23.71
N HIS A 113 0.29 -13.97 23.38
CA HIS A 113 -0.46 -13.18 24.37
C HIS A 113 -0.89 -14.02 25.57
N HIS A 114 -1.39 -15.23 25.32
CA HIS A 114 -1.79 -16.13 26.40
C HIS A 114 -0.60 -16.56 27.26
N ARG A 115 0.54 -16.90 26.65
CA ARG A 115 1.77 -17.23 27.36
C ARG A 115 2.25 -16.06 28.22
N THR A 116 2.27 -14.84 27.67
CA THR A 116 2.65 -13.63 28.42
C THR A 116 1.71 -13.42 29.60
N HIS A 117 0.39 -13.54 29.38
CA HIS A 117 -0.60 -13.43 30.46
C HIS A 117 -0.34 -14.45 31.57
N LEU A 118 -0.12 -15.73 31.23
CA LEU A 118 0.18 -16.77 32.22
C LEU A 118 1.49 -16.49 32.98
N SER A 119 2.54 -16.04 32.31
CA SER A 119 3.80 -15.66 32.96
C SER A 119 3.61 -14.48 33.91
N THR A 120 2.86 -13.45 33.51
CA THR A 120 2.57 -12.30 34.36
C THR A 120 1.72 -12.69 35.58
N THR A 121 0.70 -13.52 35.41
CA THR A 121 -0.13 -13.99 36.54
C THR A 121 0.68 -14.87 37.50
N ASN A 122 1.56 -15.73 37.00
CA ASN A 122 2.41 -16.59 37.83
C ASN A 122 3.42 -15.78 38.67
N ILE A 123 4.00 -14.71 38.12
CA ILE A 123 4.89 -13.79 38.84
C ILE A 123 4.15 -13.00 39.95
N GLN A 124 2.85 -12.76 39.82
CA GLN A 124 2.05 -12.03 40.82
C GLN A 124 1.58 -12.92 41.99
N LEU A 125 1.63 -14.25 41.83
CA LEU A 125 1.17 -15.22 42.82
C LEU A 125 2.32 -15.83 43.65
N ASN A 126 3.56 -15.42 43.40
CA ASN A 126 4.78 -15.88 44.08
C ASN A 126 5.53 -14.66 44.63
#